data_AF-A0A838TME2-F1
#
_entry.id   AF-A0A838TME2-F1
#
_cell.length_a   1.000
_cell.length_b   1.000
_cell.length_c   1.000
_cell.angle_alpha   90.00
_cell.angle_beta   90.00
_cell.angle_gamma   90.00
#
_symmetry.space_group_name_H-M   'P 1'
#
loop_
_entity.id
_entity.type
_entity.pdbx_description
1 polymer ?
#
loop_
_entity_poly.entity_id
_entity_poly.type
_entity_poly.pdbx_seq_one_letter_code
_entity_poly.pdbx_strand_id
1 'polypeptide(L)'
;MTEVQKSLPKWILIVSGLFALLEIGVSLALCFSPQSVLHTVDLNAKGVDYLIYMWAARQFALGFILGFATFKKSIPMLTIAYIFFLVMMVGDLFIGISQKDNSLIIGALVMCIISSTLIFAINKKK
;
A
#
# COMPACT_ATOMS: atom_id res chain seq x y z
N MET A 1 -1.30 28.00 -18.83
CA MET A 1 -2.67 27.49 -19.09
C MET A 1 -3.28 27.13 -17.76
N THR A 2 -4.33 27.85 -17.42
CA THR A 2 -5.06 27.83 -16.15
C THR A 2 -5.99 26.63 -16.09
N GLU A 3 -5.48 25.48 -15.69
CA GLU A 3 -6.30 24.37 -15.24
C GLU A 3 -6.68 24.65 -13.79
N VAL A 4 -7.98 24.80 -13.55
CA VAL A 4 -8.59 24.81 -12.23
C VAL A 4 -8.02 23.64 -11.44
N GLN A 5 -7.04 23.89 -10.57
CA GLN A 5 -6.65 22.96 -9.51
C GLN A 5 -7.90 22.78 -8.64
N LYS A 6 -8.79 21.86 -9.01
CA LYS A 6 -9.77 21.28 -8.09
C LYS A 6 -8.94 20.75 -6.93
N SER A 7 -8.84 21.56 -5.88
CA SER A 7 -8.01 21.26 -4.73
C SER A 7 -8.47 19.91 -4.19
N LEU A 8 -7.54 18.96 -4.13
CA LEU A 8 -7.82 17.67 -3.53
C LEU A 8 -8.37 17.90 -2.12
N PRO A 9 -9.48 17.26 -1.73
CA PRO A 9 -10.00 17.36 -0.38
C PRO A 9 -8.90 17.04 0.62
N LYS A 10 -8.74 17.88 1.66
CA LYS A 10 -7.70 17.71 2.66
C LYS A 10 -7.72 16.31 3.32
N TRP A 11 -8.90 15.71 3.45
CA TRP A 11 -9.05 14.35 4.00
C TRP A 11 -8.39 13.27 3.13
N ILE A 12 -8.46 13.37 1.79
CA ILE A 12 -7.81 12.40 0.89
C ILE A 12 -6.30 12.50 1.04
N LEU A 13 -5.77 13.72 1.16
CA LEU A 13 -4.33 13.95 1.37
C LEU A 13 -3.87 13.41 2.72
N ILE A 14 -4.66 13.59 3.79
CA ILE A 14 -4.35 13.03 5.11
C ILE A 14 -4.33 11.50 5.06
N VAL A 15 -5.36 10.88 4.47
CA VAL A 15 -5.44 9.42 4.34
C VAL A 15 -4.27 8.91 3.50
N SER A 16 -3.98 9.52 2.34
CA SER A 16 -2.85 9.15 1.48
C SER A 16 -1.50 9.25 2.21
N GLY A 17 -1.31 10.29 3.02
CA GLY A 17 -0.11 10.47 3.83
C GLY A 17 0.03 9.43 4.93
N LEU A 18 -1.07 9.06 5.60
CA LEU A 18 -1.08 7.98 6.59
C LEU A 18 -0.74 6.63 5.95
N PHE A 19 -1.30 6.34 4.77
CA PHE A 19 -0.94 5.16 4.00
C PHE A 19 0.54 5.15 3.63
N ALA A 20 1.08 6.28 3.12
CA ALA A 20 2.49 6.38 2.79
C ALA A 20 3.41 6.08 4.00
N LEU A 21 3.07 6.62 5.17
CA LEU A 21 3.80 6.37 6.41
C LEU A 21 3.69 4.91 6.86
N LEU A 22 2.50 4.31 6.75
CA LEU A 22 2.28 2.91 7.10
C LEU A 22 3.11 1.98 6.22
N GLU A 23 3.11 2.18 4.90
CA GLU A 23 3.87 1.36 3.94
C GLU A 23 5.39 1.46 4.17
N ILE A 24 5.90 2.67 4.42
CA ILE A 24 7.31 2.88 4.79
C ILE A 24 7.63 2.21 6.13
N GLY A 25 6.73 2.34 7.11
CA GLY A 25 6.88 1.70 8.42
C GLY A 25 6.93 0.17 8.33
N VAL A 26 6.05 -0.43 7.53
CA VAL A 26 6.02 -1.88 7.27
C VAL A 26 7.31 -2.33 6.57
N SER A 27 7.80 -1.57 5.59
CA SER A 27 9.07 -1.85 4.93
C SER A 27 10.24 -1.87 5.93
N LEU A 28 10.33 -0.85 6.80
CA LEU A 28 11.36 -0.79 7.83
C LEU A 28 11.22 -1.96 8.82
N ALA A 29 9.99 -2.29 9.24
CA ALA A 29 9.73 -3.42 10.11
C ALA A 29 10.19 -4.75 9.48
N LEU A 30 9.93 -4.96 8.19
CA LEU A 30 10.39 -6.16 7.47
C LEU A 30 11.92 -6.23 7.37
N CYS A 31 12.61 -5.10 7.20
CA CYS A 31 14.07 -5.06 7.12
C CYS A 31 14.78 -5.23 8.48
N PHE A 32 14.23 -4.65 9.56
CA PHE A 32 14.89 -4.61 10.87
C PHE A 32 14.32 -5.60 11.90
N SER A 33 13.05 -6.00 11.75
CA SER A 33 12.37 -6.93 12.65
C SER A 33 11.31 -7.76 11.92
N PRO A 34 11.70 -8.61 10.96
CA PRO A 34 10.77 -9.41 10.17
C PRO A 34 9.89 -10.32 11.04
N GLN A 35 10.40 -10.72 12.21
CA GLN A 35 9.68 -11.53 13.22
C GLN A 35 8.42 -10.86 13.76
N SER A 36 8.37 -9.53 13.76
CA SER A 36 7.19 -8.76 14.19
C SER A 36 6.06 -8.73 13.15
N VAL A 37 6.35 -9.13 11.91
CA VAL A 37 5.41 -9.10 10.78
C VAL A 37 5.10 -10.50 10.26
N LEU A 38 6.07 -11.43 10.32
CA LEU A 38 6.02 -12.78 9.75
C LEU A 38 6.10 -13.87 10.83
N HIS A 39 5.11 -13.92 11.72
CA HIS A 39 5.07 -14.89 12.82
C HIS A 39 4.94 -16.36 12.38
N THR A 40 4.50 -16.61 11.14
CA THR A 40 4.20 -17.96 10.61
C THR A 40 5.27 -18.49 9.66
N VAL A 41 6.32 -17.71 9.35
CA VAL A 41 7.36 -18.08 8.38
C VAL A 41 8.62 -18.51 9.10
N ASP A 42 9.21 -19.63 8.68
CA ASP A 42 10.53 -20.05 9.16
C ASP A 42 11.63 -19.16 8.56
N LEU A 43 12.07 -18.18 9.34
CA LEU A 43 13.09 -17.20 8.96
C LEU A 43 14.49 -17.83 8.79
N ASN A 44 14.72 -19.05 9.25
CA ASN A 44 16.00 -19.75 9.04
C ASN A 44 16.04 -20.56 7.73
N ALA A 45 14.92 -20.64 6.98
CA ALA A 45 14.88 -21.36 5.72
C ALA A 45 15.59 -20.57 4.61
N LYS A 46 16.45 -21.25 3.82
CA LYS A 46 17.20 -20.62 2.73
C LYS A 46 16.24 -19.97 1.72
N GLY A 47 16.45 -18.67 1.46
CA GLY A 47 15.69 -17.91 0.47
C GLY A 47 14.52 -17.09 1.03
N VAL A 48 14.18 -17.27 2.30
CA VAL A 48 13.12 -16.48 2.97
C VAL A 48 13.54 -15.01 3.12
N ASP A 49 14.79 -14.74 3.49
CA ASP A 49 15.32 -13.37 3.57
C ASP A 49 15.16 -12.61 2.24
N TYR A 50 15.37 -13.29 1.12
CA TYR A 50 15.20 -12.69 -0.20
C TYR A 50 13.75 -12.27 -0.46
N LEU A 51 12.78 -13.13 -0.10
CA LEU A 51 11.35 -12.81 -0.20
C LEU A 51 10.97 -11.64 0.72
N ILE A 52 11.55 -11.59 1.93
CA ILE A 52 11.34 -10.50 2.89
C ILE A 52 11.84 -9.18 2.32
N TYR A 53 13.06 -9.14 1.77
CA TYR A 53 13.61 -7.93 1.18
C TYR A 53 12.87 -7.49 -0.10
N MET A 54 12.43 -8.43 -0.93
CA MET A 54 11.56 -8.11 -2.08
C MET A 54 10.25 -7.47 -1.61
N TRP A 55 9.64 -8.03 -0.56
CA TRP A 55 8.41 -7.50 -0.01
C TRP A 55 8.62 -6.12 0.63
N ALA A 56 9.70 -5.94 1.40
CA ALA A 56 10.08 -4.68 2.00
C ALA A 56 10.34 -3.60 0.94
N ALA A 57 11.04 -3.93 -0.15
CA ALA A 57 11.30 -3.01 -1.25
C ALA A 57 10.01 -2.59 -1.96
N ARG A 58 9.05 -3.52 -2.11
CA ARG A 58 7.73 -3.26 -2.68
C ARG A 58 6.93 -2.28 -1.82
N GLN A 59 6.86 -2.54 -0.51
CA GLN A 59 6.20 -1.68 0.48
C GLN A 59 6.83 -0.28 0.53
N PHE A 60 8.17 -0.21 0.45
CA PHE A 60 8.88 1.07 0.37
C PHE A 60 8.54 1.87 -0.88
N ALA A 61 8.55 1.23 -2.05
CA ALA A 61 8.28 1.89 -3.32
C ALA A 61 6.86 2.49 -3.36
N LEU A 62 5.85 1.75 -2.87
CA LEU A 62 4.48 2.24 -2.79
C LEU A 62 4.33 3.37 -1.78
N GLY A 63 4.92 3.23 -0.60
CA GLY A 63 4.93 4.30 0.40
C GLY A 63 5.56 5.58 -0.14
N PHE A 64 6.65 5.47 -0.90
CA PHE A 64 7.31 6.61 -1.54
C PHE A 64 6.44 7.23 -2.64
N ILE A 65 5.83 6.42 -3.52
CA ILE A 65 4.96 6.91 -4.60
C ILE A 65 3.72 7.61 -4.01
N LEU A 66 3.07 7.02 -3.01
CA LEU A 66 1.93 7.62 -2.31
C LEU A 66 2.32 8.91 -1.59
N GLY A 67 3.45 8.93 -0.88
CA GLY A 67 3.95 10.11 -0.19
C GLY A 67 4.27 11.25 -1.16
N PHE A 68 4.95 10.94 -2.27
CA PHE A 68 5.29 11.91 -3.30
C PHE A 68 4.06 12.42 -4.06
N ALA A 69 3.10 11.54 -4.39
CA ALA A 69 1.84 11.91 -5.01
C ALA A 69 1.00 12.83 -4.10
N THR A 70 1.02 12.55 -2.79
CA THR A 70 0.38 13.39 -1.76
C THR A 70 1.04 14.76 -1.68
N PHE A 71 2.38 14.81 -1.66
CA PHE A 71 3.14 16.06 -1.61
C PHE A 71 2.90 16.94 -2.85
N LYS A 72 2.91 16.35 -4.05
CA LYS A 72 2.63 17.06 -5.31
C LYS A 72 1.14 17.38 -5.52
N LYS A 73 0.23 16.86 -4.69
CA LYS A 73 -1.22 17.03 -4.80
C LYS A 73 -1.76 16.71 -6.21
N SER A 74 -1.14 15.73 -6.87
CA SER A 74 -1.46 15.38 -8.26
C SER A 74 -2.51 14.28 -8.30
N ILE A 75 -3.72 14.63 -8.74
CA ILE A 75 -4.84 13.69 -8.93
C ILE A 75 -4.46 12.47 -9.79
N PRO A 76 -3.91 12.63 -11.01
CA PRO A 76 -3.60 11.46 -11.85
C PRO A 76 -2.54 10.56 -11.21
N MET A 77 -1.56 11.14 -10.50
CA MET A 77 -0.52 10.35 -9.83
C MET A 77 -1.07 9.57 -8.63
N LEU A 78 -1.98 10.18 -7.87
CA LEU A 78 -2.64 9.54 -6.73
C LEU A 78 -3.53 8.37 -7.20
N THR A 79 -4.27 8.55 -8.30
CA THR A 79 -5.09 7.48 -8.90
C THR A 79 -4.22 6.29 -9.33
N ILE A 80 -3.11 6.54 -10.01
CA ILE A 80 -2.18 5.48 -10.43
C ILE A 80 -1.61 4.76 -9.21
N ALA A 81 -1.17 5.50 -8.18
CA ALA A 81 -0.66 4.93 -6.94
C ALA A 81 -1.68 4.00 -6.26
N TYR A 82 -2.95 4.41 -6.19
CA TYR A 82 -4.01 3.58 -5.62
C TYR A 82 -4.35 2.35 -6.47
N ILE A 83 -4.28 2.45 -7.79
CA ILE A 83 -4.45 1.28 -8.68
C ILE A 83 -3.33 0.27 -8.42
N PHE A 84 -2.08 0.71 -8.35
CA PHE A 84 -0.96 -0.18 -8.02
C PHE A 84 -1.13 -0.81 -6.64
N PHE A 85 -1.52 -0.02 -5.64
CA PHE A 85 -1.83 -0.50 -4.30
C PHE A 85 -2.96 -1.54 -4.31
N LEU A 86 -4.01 -1.32 -5.10
CA LEU A 86 -5.13 -2.26 -5.23
C LEU A 86 -4.71 -3.58 -5.89
N VAL A 87 -3.96 -3.52 -7.00
CA VAL A 87 -3.43 -4.73 -7.66
C VAL A 87 -2.55 -5.53 -6.69
N MET A 88 -1.73 -4.84 -5.89
CA MET A 88 -0.92 -5.48 -4.87
C MET A 88 -1.78 -6.16 -3.80
N MET A 89 -2.78 -5.48 -3.25
CA MET A 89 -3.65 -6.05 -2.21
C MET A 89 -4.46 -7.24 -2.72
N VAL A 90 -4.85 -7.24 -4.00
CA VAL A 90 -5.45 -8.42 -4.65
C VAL A 90 -4.45 -9.58 -4.72
N GLY A 91 -3.19 -9.31 -5.08
CA GLY A 91 -2.12 -10.32 -5.04
C GLY A 91 -1.91 -10.90 -3.64
N ASP A 92 -1.84 -10.03 -2.63
CA ASP A 92 -1.70 -10.44 -1.23
C ASP A 92 -2.92 -11.25 -0.79
N LEU A 93 -4.14 -10.92 -1.22
CA LEU A 93 -5.34 -11.71 -0.94
C LEU A 93 -5.21 -13.14 -1.48
N PHE A 94 -4.74 -13.33 -2.72
CA PHE A 94 -4.50 -14.67 -3.28
C PHE A 94 -3.44 -15.45 -2.50
N ILE A 95 -2.37 -14.78 -2.08
CA ILE A 95 -1.33 -15.38 -1.25
C ILE A 95 -1.91 -15.80 0.11
N GLY A 96 -2.73 -14.95 0.74
CA GLY A 96 -3.39 -15.23 2.02
C GLY A 96 -4.33 -16.43 1.93
N ILE A 97 -5.11 -16.54 0.85
CA ILE A 97 -5.97 -17.71 0.57
C ILE A 97 -5.12 -18.97 0.39
N SER A 98 -4.02 -18.88 -0.37
CA SER A 98 -3.13 -20.02 -0.60
C SER A 98 -2.42 -20.49 0.68
N GLN A 99 -2.06 -19.57 1.56
CA GLN A 99 -1.39 -19.86 2.85
C GLN A 99 -2.37 -20.12 4.00
N LYS A 100 -3.69 -19.99 3.76
CA LYS A 100 -4.76 -20.08 4.77
C LYS A 100 -4.53 -19.13 5.97
N ASP A 101 -3.91 -17.98 5.71
CA ASP A 101 -3.65 -16.97 6.73
C ASP A 101 -4.82 -15.98 6.79
N ASN A 102 -5.68 -16.16 7.81
CA ASN A 102 -6.84 -15.31 8.02
C ASN A 102 -6.47 -13.84 8.28
N SER A 103 -5.31 -13.56 8.88
CA SER A 103 -4.86 -12.19 9.14
C SER A 103 -4.58 -11.47 7.82
N LEU A 104 -3.86 -12.14 6.92
CA LEU A 104 -3.47 -11.60 5.63
C LEU A 104 -4.68 -11.44 4.70
N ILE A 105 -5.63 -12.39 4.74
CA ILE A 105 -6.89 -12.31 4.00
C ILE A 105 -7.72 -11.11 4.44
N ILE A 106 -7.95 -10.95 5.75
CA ILE A 106 -8.78 -9.86 6.29
C ILE A 106 -8.13 -8.51 6.00
N GLY A 107 -6.81 -8.40 6.23
CA GLY A 107 -6.05 -7.18 5.94
C GLY A 107 -6.15 -6.77 4.47
N ALA A 108 -5.90 -7.72 3.55
CA ALA A 108 -5.97 -7.47 2.12
C ALA A 108 -7.39 -7.08 1.65
N LEU A 109 -8.44 -7.71 2.21
CA LEU A 109 -9.83 -7.39 1.90
C LEU A 109 -10.21 -5.96 2.33
N VAL A 110 -9.87 -5.59 3.56
CA VAL A 110 -10.13 -4.25 4.09
C VAL A 110 -9.40 -3.20 3.26
N MET A 111 -8.13 -3.42 2.94
CA MET A 111 -7.33 -2.49 2.13
C MET A 111 -7.82 -2.39 0.68
N CYS A 112 -8.32 -3.48 0.08
CA CYS A 112 -8.98 -3.46 -1.22
C CYS A 112 -10.24 -2.56 -1.22
N ILE A 113 -11.08 -2.67 -0.18
CA ILE A 113 -12.29 -1.85 -0.03
C ILE A 113 -11.92 -0.37 0.12
N ILE A 114 -10.94 -0.06 0.96
CA ILE A 114 -10.48 1.32 1.19
C ILE A 114 -9.89 1.92 -0.10
N SER A 115 -9.02 1.17 -0.79
CA SER A 115 -8.42 1.64 -2.04
C SER A 115 -9.47 1.87 -3.14
N SER A 116 -10.42 0.94 -3.30
CA SER A 116 -11.52 1.07 -4.26
C SER A 116 -12.39 2.31 -3.96
N THR A 117 -12.67 2.55 -2.68
CA THR A 117 -13.45 3.72 -2.24
C THR A 117 -12.70 5.03 -2.50
N LEU A 118 -11.38 5.05 -2.27
CA LEU A 118 -10.53 6.22 -2.55
C LEU A 118 -10.44 6.51 -4.06
N ILE A 119 -10.25 5.48 -4.89
CA ILE A 119 -10.26 5.62 -6.36
C ILE A 119 -11.61 6.18 -6.83
N PHE A 120 -12.72 5.63 -6.31
CA PHE A 120 -14.06 6.10 -6.66
C PHE A 120 -14.30 7.56 -6.20
N ALA A 121 -13.88 7.91 -4.99
CA ALA A 121 -14.01 9.28 -4.46
C ALA A 121 -13.19 10.31 -5.25
N ILE A 122 -12.02 9.91 -5.77
CA ILE A 122 -11.18 10.75 -6.63
C ILE A 122 -11.82 10.92 -8.02
N ASN A 123 -12.28 9.83 -8.63
CA ASN A 123 -12.86 9.85 -9.98
C ASN A 123 -14.25 10.51 -10.04
N LYS A 124 -15.09 10.36 -9.00
CA LYS A 124 -16.40 11.02 -8.93
C LYS A 124 -16.30 12.55 -8.89
N LYS A 125 -15.13 13.10 -8.55
CA LYS A 125 -14.89 14.54 -8.48
C LYS A 125 -14.21 15.13 -9.71
N LYS A 126 -13.82 14.34 -10.70
CA LYS A 126 -13.46 14.86 -12.04
C LYS A 126 -14.70 15.46 -12.67
#